data_AF-A0A8T4D9L7-F1
#
_entry.id   AF-A0A8T4D9L7-F1
#
_cell.length_a   1.000
_cell.length_b   1.000
_cell.length_c   1.000
_cell.angle_alpha   90.00
_cell.angle_beta   90.00
_cell.angle_gamma   90.00
#
_symmetry.space_group_name_H-M   'P 1'
#
loop_
_entity.id
_entity.type
_entity.pdbx_description
1 polymer ?
#
loop_
_entity_poly.entity_id
_entity_poly.type
_entity_poly.pdbx_seq_one_letter_code
_entity_poly.pdbx_strand_id
1 'polypeptide(L)' 'ECYHFIFQKDGSVVLCPGLHSKPDVNLTGAYDEVLHLLQTRDKKLFELDQRIGKITITTPTFKGREAVIKLREMFL' A
#
# COMPACT_ATOMS: atom_id res chain seq x y z
N GLU A 1 11.70 -5.96 9.27
CA GLU A 1 10.73 -5.44 10.26
C GLU A 1 9.40 -5.19 9.56
N CYS A 2 8.28 -5.29 10.28
CA CYS A 2 6.95 -5.02 9.73
C CYS A 2 6.32 -3.88 10.51
N TYR A 3 5.53 -3.07 9.81
CA TYR A 3 4.82 -1.94 10.39
C TYR A 3 3.41 -1.88 9.80
N HIS A 4 2.49 -1.25 10.52
CA HIS A 4 1.18 -0.92 9.97
C HIS A 4 0.78 0.51 10.31
N PHE A 5 -0.02 1.08 9.42
CA PHE A 5 -0.55 2.43 9.54
C PHE A 5 -2.06 2.35 9.81
N ILE A 6 -2.53 3.11 10.79
CA ILE A 6 -3.96 3.27 11.08
C ILE A 6 -4.35 4.71 10.73
N PHE A 7 -5.17 4.85 9.70
CA PHE A 7 -5.75 6.13 9.28
C PHE A 7 -7.03 6.38 10.07
N GLN A 8 -7.03 7.44 10.87
CA GLN A 8 -8.15 7.81 11.74
C GLN A 8 -9.13 8.73 11.02
N LYS A 9 -10.35 8.84 11.55
CA LYS A 9 -11.41 9.68 10.98
C LYS A 9 -11.09 11.19 11.05
N ASP A 10 -10.26 11.59 11.99
CA ASP A 10 -9.79 12.98 12.15
C ASP A 10 -8.64 13.34 11.20
N GLY A 11 -8.22 12.40 10.34
CA GLY A 11 -7.13 12.58 9.39
C GLY A 11 -5.75 12.26 9.97
N SER A 12 -5.63 11.92 11.25
CA SER A 12 -4.37 11.49 11.84
C SER A 12 -3.97 10.09 11.36
N VAL A 13 -2.66 9.82 11.38
CA VAL A 13 -2.08 8.51 11.02
C VAL A 13 -1.23 8.02 12.18
N VAL A 14 -1.54 6.81 12.67
CA VAL A 14 -0.74 6.14 13.70
C VAL A 14 0.14 5.09 13.04
N LEU A 15 1.44 5.15 13.32
CA LEU A 15 2.41 4.11 12.96
C LEU A 15 2.58 3.15 14.13
N CYS A 16 2.37 1.87 13.88
CA CYS A 16 2.53 0.81 14.87
C CYS A 16 3.55 -0.23 14.37
N PRO A 17 4.44 -0.74 15.23
CA PRO A 17 5.28 -1.87 14.89
C PRO A 17 4.46 -3.16 14.78
N GLY A 18 4.94 -4.09 13.95
CA GLY A 18 4.32 -5.40 13.73
C GLY A 18 3.17 -5.37 12.71
N LEU A 19 2.56 -6.54 12.54
CA LEU A 19 1.43 -6.74 11.64
C LEU A 19 0.09 -6.47 12.34
N HIS A 20 -0.84 -5.82 11.64
CA HIS A 20 -2.22 -5.72 12.10
C HIS A 20 -2.95 -7.05 11.88
N SER A 21 -3.83 -7.46 12.80
CA SER A 21 -4.53 -8.76 12.72
C SER A 21 -5.61 -8.80 11.61
N LYS A 22 -6.17 -7.64 11.27
CA LYS A 22 -7.21 -7.48 10.23
C LYS A 22 -6.95 -6.23 9.41
N PRO A 23 -5.90 -6.19 8.57
CA PRO A 23 -5.57 -5.00 7.80
C PRO A 23 -6.60 -4.78 6.68
N ASP A 24 -6.92 -3.52 6.36
CA ASP A 24 -7.71 -3.18 5.17
C ASP A 24 -6.91 -3.46 3.89
N VAL A 25 -5.61 -3.17 3.93
CA VAL A 25 -4.65 -3.37 2.84
C VAL A 25 -3.40 -4.00 3.43
N ASN A 26 -2.90 -5.06 2.82
CA ASN A 26 -1.58 -5.60 3.11
C ASN A 26 -0.66 -5.33 1.92
N LEU A 27 0.54 -4.84 2.19
CA LEU A 27 1.57 -4.57 1.19
C LEU A 27 2.85 -5.30 1.62
N THR A 28 3.43 -6.05 0.70
CA THR A 28 4.70 -6.75 0.88
C THR A 28 5.61 -6.45 -0.31
N GLY A 29 6.91 -6.32 -0.07
CA GLY A 29 7.91 -5.94 -1.05
C GLY A 29 9.18 -5.46 -0.35
N ALA A 30 10.26 -5.24 -1.08
CA ALA A 30 11.45 -4.64 -0.50
C ALA A 30 11.19 -3.16 -0.16
N TYR A 31 11.81 -2.66 0.90
CA TYR A 31 11.56 -1.32 1.43
C TYR A 31 11.85 -0.22 0.40
N ASP A 32 13.00 -0.32 -0.25
CA ASP A 32 13.48 0.58 -1.30
C ASP A 32 12.55 0.59 -2.52
N GLU A 33 12.03 -0.57 -2.91
CA GLU A 33 11.10 -0.71 -4.03
C GLU A 33 9.75 -0.07 -3.73
N VAL A 34 9.19 -0.34 -2.54
CA VAL A 34 7.94 0.27 -2.08
C VAL A 34 8.09 1.78 -1.98
N LEU A 35 9.21 2.27 -1.41
CA LEU A 35 9.47 3.70 -1.29
C LEU A 35 9.60 4.35 -2.67
N HIS A 36 10.37 3.76 -3.58
CA HIS A 36 10.54 4.27 -4.94
C HIS A 36 9.22 4.38 -5.70
N LEU A 37 8.37 3.36 -5.58
CA LEU A 37 7.06 3.33 -6.22
C LEU A 37 6.10 4.39 -5.66
N LEU A 38 6.10 4.60 -4.34
CA LEU A 38 5.29 5.66 -3.71
C LEU A 38 5.78 7.07 -4.06
N GLN A 39 7.09 7.25 -4.24
CA GLN A 39 7.70 8.55 -4.59
C GLN A 39 7.53 8.92 -6.06
N THR A 40 7.79 7.97 -6.97
CA THR A 40 7.68 8.21 -8.42
C THR A 40 6.25 8.40 -8.86
N ARG A 41 5.29 7.73 -8.19
CA ARG A 41 3.86 7.76 -8.54
C ARG A 41 3.65 7.39 -10.02
N ASP A 42 4.49 6.52 -10.57
CA ASP A 42 4.37 6.03 -11.94
C ASP A 42 3.42 4.83 -11.98
N LYS A 43 2.30 4.98 -12.68
CA LYS A 43 1.28 3.94 -12.76
C LYS A 43 1.76 2.68 -13.48
N LYS A 44 2.52 2.83 -14.56
CA LYS A 44 3.00 1.70 -15.37
C LYS A 44 4.03 0.89 -14.60
N LEU A 45 4.92 1.58 -13.87
CA LEU A 45 5.88 0.93 -12.99
C LEU A 45 5.18 0.18 -11.86
N PHE A 46 4.17 0.78 -11.24
CA PHE A 46 3.37 0.12 -10.22
C PHE A 46 2.72 -1.18 -10.74
N GLU A 47 2.08 -1.12 -11.91
CA GLU A 47 1.44 -2.28 -12.53
C GLU A 47 2.46 -3.36 -12.92
N LEU A 48 3.63 -2.96 -13.43
CA LEU A 48 4.73 -3.87 -13.75
C LEU A 48 5.26 -4.57 -12.50
N ASP A 49 5.61 -3.82 -11.46
CA ASP A 49 6.20 -4.34 -10.22
C ASP A 49 5.23 -5.28 -9.50
N GLN A 50 3.93 -4.98 -9.54
CA GLN A 50 2.91 -5.90 -9.03
C GLN A 50 2.79 -7.16 -9.90
N ARG A 51 2.84 -7.04 -11.23
CA ARG A 51 2.72 -8.18 -12.15
C ARG A 51 3.89 -9.16 -12.02
N ILE A 52 5.10 -8.65 -11.80
CA ILE A 52 6.30 -9.49 -11.64
C ILE A 52 6.50 -9.97 -10.19
N GLY A 53 5.60 -9.61 -9.27
CA GLY A 53 5.64 -10.05 -7.86
C GLY A 53 6.68 -9.32 -6.99
N LYS A 54 7.27 -8.24 -7.50
CA LYS A 54 8.24 -7.40 -6.77
C LYS A 54 7.57 -6.70 -5.59
N ILE A 55 6.35 -6.22 -5.81
CA ILE A 55 5.41 -5.87 -4.74
C ILE A 55 4.18 -6.75 -4.82
N THR A 56 3.59 -7.06 -3.66
CA THR A 56 2.30 -7.75 -3.57
C THR A 56 1.37 -6.97 -2.67
N ILE A 57 0.20 -6.62 -3.20
CA ILE A 57 -0.87 -5.90 -2.49
C ILE A 57 -2.10 -6.80 -2.41
N THR A 58 -2.59 -7.02 -1.20
CA THR A 58 -3.86 -7.71 -0.96
C THR A 58 -4.84 -6.79 -0.25
N THR A 59 -6.11 -6.87 -0.65
CA THR A 59 -7.20 -6.00 -0.17
C THR A 59 -8.36 -6.85 0.34
N PRO A 60 -8.23 -7.41 1.57
CA PRO A 60 -9.24 -8.31 2.13
C PRO A 60 -10.59 -7.62 2.41
N THR A 61 -10.62 -6.28 2.49
CA THR A 61 -11.85 -5.52 2.71
C THR A 61 -12.24 -4.71 1.46
N PHE A 62 -13.54 -4.45 1.29
CA PHE A 62 -14.04 -3.57 0.23
C PHE A 62 -13.42 -2.17 0.31
N LYS A 63 -13.31 -1.63 1.54
CA LYS A 63 -12.65 -0.34 1.81
C LYS A 63 -11.20 -0.34 1.35
N GLY A 64 -10.45 -1.40 1.62
CA GLY A 64 -9.07 -1.55 1.15
C GLY A 64 -8.97 -1.57 -0.37
N ARG A 65 -9.88 -2.27 -1.06
CA ARG A 65 -9.94 -2.32 -2.53
C ARG A 65 -10.16 -0.94 -3.12
N GLU A 66 -11.16 -0.21 -2.62
CA GLU A 66 -11.45 1.17 -3.04
C GLU A 66 -10.25 2.11 -2.80
N ALA A 67 -9.56 1.97 -1.67
CA ALA A 67 -8.39 2.78 -1.36
C ALA A 67 -7.23 2.54 -2.36
N VAL A 68 -6.96 1.28 -2.72
CA VAL A 68 -5.91 0.95 -3.70
C VAL A 68 -6.27 1.41 -5.11
N ILE A 69 -7.54 1.33 -5.51
CA ILE A 69 -8.00 1.86 -6.81
C ILE A 69 -7.75 3.37 -6.87
N LYS A 70 -8.19 4.12 -5.86
CA LYS A 70 -7.99 5.57 -5.78
C LYS A 70 -6.51 5.95 -5.78
N LEU A 71 -5.67 5.21 -5.04
CA LEU A 71 -4.22 5.43 -5.03
C LEU A 71 -3.62 5.30 -6.44
N ARG A 72 -4.02 4.27 -7.20
CA ARG A 72 -3.55 4.06 -8.58
C ARG A 72 -4.04 5.13 -9.54
N GLU A 73 -5.23 5.67 -9.32
CA GLU A 73 -5.77 6.80 -10.10
C GLU A 73 -5.03 8.12 -9.82
N MET A 74 -4.39 8.24 -8.65
CA MET A 74 -3.54 9.38 -8.32
C MET A 74 -2.13 9.29 -8.94
N PHE A 75 -1.76 8.16 -9.53
CA PHE A 75 -0.46 7.99 -10.18
C PHE A 75 -0.53 8.51 -11.61
N LEU A 76 0.56 9.14 -12.06
CA LEU A 76 0.68 9.76 -13.39
C LEU A 76 1.03 8.73 -14.47
#